data_AF-A0A847RJZ8-F1
#
_entry.id   AF-A0A847RJZ8-F1
#
_cell.length_a   1.000
_cell.length_b   1.000
_cell.length_c   1.000
_cell.angle_alpha   90.00
_cell.angle_beta   90.00
_cell.angle_gamma   90.00
#
_symmetry.space_group_name_H-M   'P 1'
#
loop_
_entity.id
_entity.type
_entity.pdbx_description
1 polymer ?
#
loop_
_entity_poly.entity_id
_entity_poly.type
_entity_poly.pdbx_seq_one_letter_code
_entity_poly.pdbx_strand_id
1 'polypeptide(L)'
;MMTDFSSLLQLDREVLTMLVSAYSSYAIYLDEGQSDDFPTIAGSYMKAAGYVMFYDQAAARKWFSRAREYFTRAADTYSIIAAICCYQSPDMEPGPDLPFYQLLCSYFKDAPADITAYQEPVGRLQIPIRLYIEAFEATEEATQAADLPAAWKPLLTRMHTRPRLLSKDTRRWRSLEGTINPIEPETIATCVTLLTVALRQGITLESIEEIMTQQKDVAFIAVKIALLLNADPTPPPHTGCNPA
;
A
#
# COMPACT_ATOMS: atom_id res chain seq x y z
N MET A 1 -5.56 12.04 15.96
CA MET A 1 -6.89 11.43 16.14
C MET A 1 -6.95 10.23 15.21
N MET A 2 -7.13 8.99 15.71
CA MET A 2 -7.18 7.80 14.84
C MET A 2 -8.47 7.84 14.00
N THR A 3 -8.33 7.84 12.67
CA THR A 3 -9.47 7.88 11.75
C THR A 3 -9.92 6.46 11.43
N ASP A 4 -11.21 6.20 11.61
CA ASP A 4 -11.85 4.93 11.26
C ASP A 4 -12.48 5.01 9.86
N PHE A 5 -11.81 4.37 8.90
CA PHE A 5 -12.22 4.27 7.50
C PHE A 5 -13.22 3.15 7.23
N SER A 6 -13.51 2.27 8.19
CA SER A 6 -14.47 1.17 8.01
C SER A 6 -15.86 1.73 7.66
N SER A 7 -16.26 2.81 8.31
CA SER A 7 -17.53 3.51 8.08
C SER A 7 -17.66 4.08 6.66
N LEU A 8 -16.58 4.65 6.11
CA LEU A 8 -16.56 5.23 4.76
C LEU A 8 -16.73 4.16 3.68
N LEU A 9 -16.29 2.93 3.96
CA LEU A 9 -16.47 1.78 3.09
C LEU A 9 -17.70 0.94 3.46
N GLN A 10 -18.50 1.32 4.45
CA GLN A 10 -19.63 0.54 4.96
C GLN A 10 -19.23 -0.89 5.35
N LEU A 11 -18.09 -1.05 6.01
CA LEU A 11 -17.61 -2.32 6.54
C LEU A 11 -18.02 -2.47 7.99
N ASP A 12 -18.27 -3.71 8.42
CA ASP A 12 -18.53 -3.98 9.83
C ASP A 12 -17.20 -4.04 10.60
N ARG A 13 -17.05 -3.15 11.58
CA ARG A 13 -15.86 -3.06 12.43
C ARG A 13 -15.66 -4.31 13.30
N GLU A 14 -16.73 -4.95 13.74
CA GLU A 14 -16.65 -6.17 14.53
C GLU A 14 -16.06 -7.31 13.69
N VAL A 15 -16.50 -7.40 12.43
CA VAL A 15 -15.96 -8.37 11.46
C VAL A 15 -14.50 -8.08 11.16
N LEU A 16 -14.12 -6.82 10.93
CA LEU A 16 -12.71 -6.44 10.74
C LEU A 16 -11.85 -6.87 11.94
N THR A 17 -12.31 -6.58 13.16
CA THR A 17 -11.60 -6.93 14.39
C THR A 17 -11.46 -8.44 14.56
N MET A 18 -12.52 -9.19 14.28
CA MET A 18 -12.51 -10.66 14.29
C MET A 18 -11.49 -11.22 13.30
N LEU A 19 -11.48 -10.73 12.05
CA LEU A 19 -10.54 -11.18 11.02
C LEU A 19 -9.10 -10.84 11.38
N VAL A 20 -8.83 -9.63 11.90
CA VAL A 20 -7.50 -9.24 12.39
C VAL A 20 -7.04 -10.22 13.48
N SER A 21 -7.90 -10.51 14.45
CA SER A 21 -7.59 -11.46 15.54
C SER A 21 -7.31 -12.86 15.00
N ALA A 22 -8.16 -13.37 14.09
CA ALA A 22 -7.99 -14.71 13.52
C ALA A 22 -6.66 -14.85 12.76
N TYR A 23 -6.36 -13.91 11.85
CA TYR A 23 -5.13 -13.98 11.06
C TYR A 23 -3.87 -13.72 11.90
N SER A 24 -3.90 -12.73 12.80
CA SER A 24 -2.72 -12.45 13.65
C SER A 24 -2.46 -13.59 14.64
N SER A 25 -3.49 -14.16 15.26
CA SER A 25 -3.32 -15.29 16.19
C SER A 25 -2.82 -16.54 15.48
N TYR A 26 -3.32 -16.81 14.27
CA TYR A 26 -2.82 -17.93 13.47
C TYR A 26 -1.36 -17.74 13.04
N ALA A 27 -0.99 -16.53 12.61
CA ALA A 27 0.40 -16.21 12.30
C ALA A 27 1.32 -16.39 13.51
N ILE A 28 0.91 -15.89 14.69
CA ILE A 28 1.67 -16.03 15.95
C ILE A 28 1.81 -17.50 16.34
N TYR A 29 0.75 -18.29 16.25
CA TYR A 29 0.80 -19.73 16.55
C TYR A 29 1.82 -20.45 15.67
N LEU A 30 1.85 -20.15 14.37
CA LEU A 30 2.82 -20.75 13.44
C LEU A 30 4.26 -20.25 13.70
N ASP A 31 4.43 -18.97 13.99
CA ASP A 31 5.73 -18.33 14.31
C ASP A 31 6.33 -18.93 15.60
N GLU A 32 5.57 -18.89 16.70
CA GLU A 32 6.00 -19.44 18.00
C GLU A 32 6.15 -20.96 17.97
N GLY A 33 5.35 -21.64 17.15
CA GLY A 33 5.48 -23.06 16.86
C GLY A 33 6.70 -23.42 16.00
N GLN A 34 7.52 -22.44 15.60
CA GLN A 34 8.71 -22.60 14.76
C GLN A 34 8.40 -23.29 13.43
N SER A 35 7.24 -23.00 12.84
CA SER A 35 6.89 -23.49 11.51
C SER A 35 7.82 -22.89 10.46
N ASP A 36 8.29 -23.71 9.51
CA ASP A 36 9.06 -23.27 8.35
C ASP A 36 8.17 -22.78 7.18
N ASP A 37 6.83 -22.76 7.37
CA ASP A 37 5.89 -22.24 6.37
C ASP A 37 5.84 -20.69 6.39
N PHE A 38 6.96 -20.07 6.03
CA PHE A 38 7.11 -18.62 5.99
C PHE A 38 6.08 -17.92 5.08
N PRO A 39 5.72 -18.44 3.88
CA PRO A 39 4.67 -17.81 3.06
C PRO A 39 3.32 -17.72 3.76
N THR A 40 2.89 -18.76 4.49
CA THR A 40 1.62 -18.74 5.22
C THR A 40 1.65 -17.78 6.41
N ILE A 41 2.77 -17.74 7.14
CA ILE A 41 2.97 -16.78 8.25
C ILE A 41 2.91 -15.34 7.71
N ALA A 42 3.67 -15.05 6.65
CA ALA A 42 3.73 -13.74 6.03
C ALA A 42 2.37 -13.30 5.49
N GLY A 43 1.68 -14.19 4.77
CA GLY A 43 0.34 -13.95 4.23
C GLY A 43 -0.68 -13.67 5.33
N SER A 44 -0.60 -14.37 6.47
CA SER A 44 -1.48 -14.16 7.61
C SER A 44 -1.24 -12.80 8.28
N TYR A 45 0.03 -12.41 8.52
CA TYR A 45 0.34 -11.05 8.99
C TYR A 45 -0.11 -9.97 8.00
N MET A 46 0.07 -10.20 6.70
CA MET A 46 -0.34 -9.27 5.65
C MET A 46 -1.85 -9.06 5.59
N LYS A 47 -2.63 -10.14 5.78
CA LYS A 47 -4.10 -10.05 5.90
C LYS A 47 -4.52 -9.31 7.17
N ALA A 48 -3.90 -9.60 8.31
CA ALA A 48 -4.16 -8.85 9.54
C ALA A 48 -3.86 -7.35 9.37
N ALA A 49 -2.73 -7.01 8.73
CA ALA A 49 -2.36 -5.64 8.40
C ALA A 49 -3.41 -4.95 7.50
N GLY A 50 -3.83 -5.63 6.43
CA GLY A 50 -4.81 -5.14 5.47
C GLY A 50 -6.20 -4.87 6.07
N TYR A 51 -6.59 -5.57 7.13
CA TYR A 51 -7.86 -5.29 7.83
C TYR A 51 -7.70 -4.24 8.93
N VAL A 52 -6.62 -4.29 9.72
CA VAL A 52 -6.44 -3.36 10.84
C VAL A 52 -6.18 -1.93 10.36
N MET A 53 -5.59 -1.75 9.17
CA MET A 53 -5.31 -0.42 8.60
C MET A 53 -6.55 0.44 8.38
N PHE A 54 -7.75 -0.12 8.45
CA PHE A 54 -8.98 0.66 8.38
C PHE A 54 -9.30 1.42 9.68
N TYR A 55 -8.79 0.98 10.83
CA TYR A 55 -9.14 1.58 12.12
C TYR A 55 -7.96 1.79 13.08
N ASP A 56 -6.81 1.16 12.84
CA ASP A 56 -5.58 1.33 13.61
C ASP A 56 -4.35 1.16 12.71
N GLN A 57 -3.89 2.29 12.14
CA GLN A 57 -2.76 2.33 11.21
C GLN A 57 -1.41 2.07 11.90
N ALA A 58 -1.28 2.39 13.20
CA ALA A 58 -0.07 2.08 13.95
C ALA A 58 0.09 0.56 14.12
N ALA A 59 -0.99 -0.14 14.50
CA ALA A 59 -1.00 -1.59 14.54
C ALA A 59 -0.80 -2.22 13.15
N ALA A 60 -1.35 -1.61 12.09
CA ALA A 60 -1.13 -2.07 10.72
C ALA A 60 0.36 -2.09 10.35
N ARG A 61 1.10 -1.02 10.66
CA ARG A 61 2.55 -0.95 10.41
C ARG A 61 3.31 -2.08 11.09
N LYS A 62 2.95 -2.40 12.34
CA LYS A 62 3.56 -3.53 13.07
C LYS A 62 3.35 -4.85 12.32
N TRP A 63 2.14 -5.11 11.83
CA TRP A 63 1.85 -6.33 11.07
C TRP A 63 2.50 -6.34 9.69
N PHE A 64 2.56 -5.20 8.99
CA PHE A 64 3.32 -5.09 7.74
C PHE A 64 4.81 -5.36 7.96
N SER A 65 5.41 -4.85 9.04
CA SER A 65 6.81 -5.15 9.40
C SER A 65 7.05 -6.63 9.62
N ARG A 66 6.14 -7.32 10.33
CA ARG A 66 6.22 -8.78 10.51
C ARG A 66 6.05 -9.53 9.19
N ALA A 67 5.08 -9.13 8.36
CA ALA A 67 4.89 -9.73 7.04
C ALA A 67 6.16 -9.57 6.18
N ARG A 68 6.80 -8.39 6.22
CA ARG A 68 8.08 -8.12 5.53
C ARG A 68 9.16 -9.12 5.96
N GLU A 69 9.41 -9.25 7.26
CA GLU A 69 10.41 -10.18 7.81
C GLU A 69 10.25 -11.60 7.25
N TYR A 70 9.00 -12.10 7.22
CA TYR A 70 8.72 -13.46 6.74
C TYR A 70 8.74 -13.60 5.21
N PHE A 71 8.23 -12.63 4.46
CA PHE A 71 8.36 -12.66 2.99
C PHE A 71 9.84 -12.59 2.57
N THR A 72 10.68 -11.82 3.27
CA THR A 72 12.13 -11.78 3.02
C THR A 72 12.77 -13.14 3.27
N ARG A 73 12.44 -13.81 4.38
CA ARG A 73 12.91 -15.18 4.67
C ARG A 73 12.44 -16.20 3.63
N ALA A 74 11.25 -16.01 3.05
CA ALA A 74 10.70 -16.83 1.98
C ALA A 74 11.29 -16.51 0.59
N ALA A 75 12.18 -15.51 0.48
CA ALA A 75 12.63 -14.96 -0.80
C ALA A 75 11.48 -14.53 -1.73
N ASP A 76 10.37 -14.05 -1.15
CA ASP A 76 9.19 -13.59 -1.88
C ASP A 76 9.27 -12.07 -2.11
N THR A 77 9.10 -11.65 -3.36
CA THR A 77 9.10 -10.24 -3.78
C THR A 77 7.98 -9.42 -3.15
N TYR A 78 6.93 -10.06 -2.61
CA TYR A 78 5.89 -9.36 -1.86
C TYR A 78 6.41 -8.72 -0.55
N SER A 79 7.63 -9.07 -0.12
CA SER A 79 8.37 -8.33 0.92
C SER A 79 8.54 -6.84 0.60
N ILE A 80 8.64 -6.47 -0.69
CA ILE A 80 8.74 -5.07 -1.14
C ILE A 80 7.46 -4.30 -0.80
N ILE A 81 6.29 -4.91 -1.06
CA ILE A 81 4.99 -4.30 -0.74
C ILE A 81 4.86 -4.13 0.78
N ALA A 82 5.20 -5.17 1.55
CA ALA A 82 5.17 -5.10 3.00
C ALA A 82 6.11 -4.03 3.56
N ALA A 83 7.34 -3.92 3.02
CA ALA A 83 8.33 -2.91 3.39
C ALA A 83 7.81 -1.48 3.16
N ILE A 84 7.29 -1.20 1.96
CA ILE A 84 6.74 0.12 1.65
C ILE A 84 5.54 0.44 2.56
N CYS A 85 4.65 -0.52 2.80
CA CYS A 85 3.50 -0.33 3.68
C CYS A 85 3.86 -0.06 5.15
N CYS A 86 5.03 -0.51 5.63
CA CYS A 86 5.57 -0.15 6.95
C CYS A 86 6.59 0.99 6.92
N TYR A 87 6.67 1.75 5.82
CA TYR A 87 7.60 2.88 5.65
C TYR A 87 9.08 2.51 5.81
N GLN A 88 9.46 1.32 5.33
CA GLN A 88 10.83 0.85 5.30
C GLN A 88 11.32 0.70 3.87
N SER A 89 12.60 1.02 3.64
CA SER A 89 13.23 0.76 2.35
C SER A 89 13.21 -0.75 2.05
N PRO A 90 12.78 -1.17 0.85
CA PRO A 90 12.85 -2.57 0.46
C PRO A 90 14.31 -3.07 0.42
N ASP A 91 14.62 -4.13 1.16
CA ASP A 91 15.96 -4.74 1.18
C ASP A 91 16.22 -5.65 -0.03
N MET A 92 15.15 -6.10 -0.69
CA MET A 92 15.20 -7.00 -1.85
C MET A 92 15.21 -6.20 -3.15
N GLU A 93 16.13 -6.55 -4.06
CA GLU A 93 16.12 -6.05 -5.43
C GLU A 93 15.25 -6.97 -6.30
N PRO A 94 14.13 -6.48 -6.87
CA PRO A 94 13.27 -7.29 -7.70
C PRO A 94 13.96 -7.63 -9.04
N GLY A 95 13.79 -8.88 -9.48
CA GLY A 95 14.32 -9.34 -10.76
C GLY A 95 13.71 -8.60 -11.96
N PRO A 96 14.37 -8.63 -13.13
CA PRO A 96 13.93 -7.93 -14.35
C PRO A 96 12.55 -8.32 -14.86
N ASP A 97 12.09 -9.53 -14.52
CA ASP A 97 10.77 -10.03 -14.92
C ASP A 97 9.63 -9.52 -14.01
N LEU A 98 9.93 -8.66 -13.03
CA LEU A 98 9.00 -8.15 -12.02
C LEU A 98 8.86 -6.61 -12.08
N PRO A 99 8.43 -6.06 -13.23
CA PRO A 99 8.55 -4.64 -13.52
C PRO A 99 7.73 -3.75 -12.58
N PHE A 100 6.60 -4.23 -12.07
CA PHE A 100 5.81 -3.50 -11.06
C PHE A 100 6.58 -3.28 -9.76
N TYR A 101 7.27 -4.31 -9.27
CA TYR A 101 8.03 -4.22 -8.03
C TYR A 101 9.28 -3.37 -8.23
N GLN A 102 9.92 -3.48 -9.40
CA GLN A 102 11.03 -2.60 -9.79
C GLN A 102 10.59 -1.14 -9.82
N LEU A 103 9.46 -0.84 -10.46
CA LEU A 103 8.90 0.51 -10.52
C LEU A 103 8.67 1.08 -9.13
N LEU A 104 7.94 0.37 -8.27
CA LEU A 104 7.68 0.80 -6.90
C LEU A 104 8.97 1.00 -6.09
N CYS A 105 9.90 0.04 -6.16
CA CYS A 105 11.17 0.12 -5.44
C CYS A 105 12.00 1.33 -5.90
N SER A 106 12.08 1.54 -7.22
CA SER A 106 12.85 2.63 -7.84
C SER A 106 12.29 3.99 -7.44
N TYR A 107 10.99 4.22 -7.62
CA TYR A 107 10.34 5.45 -7.19
C TYR A 107 10.40 5.63 -5.67
N PHE A 108 10.30 4.56 -4.87
CA PHE A 108 10.39 4.66 -3.42
C PHE A 108 11.82 4.96 -2.90
N LYS A 109 12.85 4.52 -3.62
CA LYS A 109 14.26 4.74 -3.26
C LYS A 109 14.91 5.94 -3.96
N ASP A 110 14.23 6.58 -4.90
CA ASP A 110 14.83 7.61 -5.77
C ASP A 110 15.92 7.06 -6.69
N ALA A 111 15.69 5.85 -7.22
CA ALA A 111 16.61 5.16 -8.12
C ALA A 111 16.05 5.11 -9.55
N PRO A 112 16.92 4.98 -10.58
CA PRO A 112 16.47 4.79 -11.96
C PRO A 112 15.62 3.52 -12.10
N ALA A 113 14.42 3.66 -12.67
CA ALA A 113 13.60 2.52 -13.05
C ALA A 113 13.96 2.06 -14.47
N ASP A 114 14.29 0.77 -14.66
CA ASP A 114 14.32 0.20 -16.01
C ASP A 114 12.89 -0.09 -16.45
N ILE A 115 12.42 0.70 -17.41
CA ILE A 115 11.06 0.67 -17.92
C ILE A 115 10.95 0.10 -19.33
N THR A 116 12.02 -0.53 -19.82
CA THR A 116 12.14 -0.88 -21.24
C THR A 116 11.49 -2.22 -21.61
N ALA A 117 11.29 -3.12 -20.63
CA ALA A 117 10.69 -4.43 -20.84
C ALA A 117 9.53 -4.66 -19.87
N TYR A 118 8.30 -4.53 -20.36
CA TYR A 118 7.10 -4.74 -19.55
C TYR A 118 6.22 -5.86 -20.09
N GLN A 119 5.82 -6.75 -19.20
CA GLN A 119 4.68 -7.65 -19.40
C GLN A 119 3.45 -7.01 -18.75
N GLU A 120 2.35 -6.97 -19.50
CA GLU A 120 1.10 -6.34 -19.08
C GLU A 120 -0.01 -7.39 -18.95
N PRO A 121 -0.91 -7.28 -17.96
CA PRO A 121 -0.93 -6.34 -16.84
C PRO A 121 -0.08 -6.81 -15.64
N VAL A 122 0.22 -5.90 -14.71
CA VAL A 122 1.16 -6.16 -13.60
C VAL A 122 0.52 -6.21 -12.21
N GLY A 123 1.24 -6.85 -11.27
CA GLY A 123 0.82 -7.01 -9.88
C GLY A 123 -0.38 -7.95 -9.70
N ARG A 124 -0.82 -8.15 -8.46
CA ARG A 124 -2.03 -8.94 -8.15
C ARG A 124 -3.30 -8.24 -8.61
N LEU A 125 -3.27 -6.90 -8.71
CA LEU A 125 -4.40 -6.10 -9.19
C LEU A 125 -4.61 -6.17 -10.71
N GLN A 126 -3.62 -6.66 -11.47
CA GLN A 126 -3.69 -6.78 -12.93
C GLN A 126 -4.06 -5.42 -13.57
N ILE A 127 -3.33 -4.37 -13.16
CA ILE A 127 -3.48 -3.00 -13.67
C ILE A 127 -2.39 -2.75 -14.71
N PRO A 128 -2.70 -2.06 -15.82
CA PRO A 128 -1.68 -1.66 -16.79
C PRO A 128 -0.55 -0.86 -16.14
N ILE A 129 0.71 -1.25 -16.34
CA ILE A 129 1.87 -0.58 -15.76
C ILE A 129 1.95 0.89 -16.17
N ARG A 130 1.49 1.20 -17.39
CA ARG A 130 1.40 2.57 -17.90
C ARG A 130 0.65 3.51 -16.95
N LEU A 131 -0.41 3.07 -16.28
CA LEU A 131 -1.15 3.92 -15.33
C LEU A 131 -0.33 4.24 -14.07
N TYR A 132 0.59 3.37 -13.68
CA TYR A 132 1.51 3.65 -12.59
C TYR A 132 2.56 4.67 -13.02
N ILE A 133 3.17 4.46 -14.19
CA ILE A 133 4.19 5.35 -14.76
C ILE A 133 3.62 6.77 -14.91
N GLU A 134 2.47 6.90 -15.58
CA GLU A 134 1.81 8.20 -15.78
C GLU A 134 1.49 8.91 -14.45
N ALA A 135 1.08 8.15 -13.42
CA ALA A 135 0.81 8.73 -12.11
C ALA A 135 2.10 9.18 -11.39
N PHE A 136 3.19 8.43 -11.51
CA PHE A 136 4.47 8.80 -10.92
C PHE A 136 5.12 9.99 -11.63
N GLU A 137 5.21 9.96 -12.97
CA GLU A 137 5.71 11.09 -13.78
C GLU A 137 4.91 12.36 -13.50
N ALA A 138 3.58 12.29 -13.51
CA ALA A 138 2.74 13.44 -13.19
C ALA A 138 2.88 13.92 -11.73
N THR A 139 3.34 13.05 -10.81
CA THR A 139 3.67 13.45 -9.43
C THR A 139 5.03 14.14 -9.36
N GLU A 140 6.00 13.73 -10.17
CA GLU A 140 7.30 14.39 -10.30
C GLU A 140 7.18 15.79 -10.93
N GLU A 141 6.26 15.95 -11.87
CA GLU A 141 5.95 17.23 -12.51
C GLU A 141 5.07 18.16 -11.67
N ALA A 142 4.46 17.66 -10.59
CA ALA A 142 3.57 18.44 -9.75
C ALA A 142 4.34 19.52 -8.96
N THR A 143 3.90 20.76 -9.07
CA THR A 143 4.54 21.91 -8.37
C THR A 143 3.78 22.35 -7.12
N GLN A 144 2.53 21.90 -6.98
CA GLN A 144 1.65 22.24 -5.86
C GLN A 144 0.75 21.05 -5.50
N ALA A 145 0.32 20.98 -4.24
CA ALA A 145 -0.55 19.90 -3.75
C ALA A 145 -1.88 19.78 -4.52
N ALA A 146 -2.36 20.88 -5.11
CA ALA A 146 -3.59 20.92 -5.89
C ALA A 146 -3.53 20.09 -7.20
N ASP A 147 -2.34 19.79 -7.70
CA ASP A 147 -2.15 19.02 -8.94
C ASP A 147 -2.27 17.50 -8.68
N LEU A 148 -1.95 17.06 -7.45
CA LEU A 148 -1.87 15.65 -7.06
C LEU A 148 -3.17 14.86 -7.28
N PRO A 149 -4.37 15.38 -6.95
CA PRO A 149 -5.60 14.66 -7.23
C PRO A 149 -5.79 14.35 -8.73
N ALA A 150 -5.40 15.26 -9.62
CA ALA A 150 -5.50 15.03 -11.06
C ALA A 150 -4.51 13.94 -11.51
N ALA A 151 -3.27 13.99 -11.01
CA ALA A 151 -2.24 12.99 -11.29
C ALA A 151 -2.64 11.58 -10.82
N TRP A 152 -3.19 11.45 -9.61
CA TRP A 152 -3.43 10.15 -8.99
C TRP A 152 -4.76 9.50 -9.37
N LYS A 153 -5.79 10.30 -9.66
CA LYS A 153 -7.17 9.81 -9.81
C LYS A 153 -7.34 8.70 -10.87
N PRO A 154 -6.72 8.74 -12.06
CA PRO A 154 -6.86 7.67 -13.05
C PRO A 154 -6.43 6.30 -12.50
N LEU A 155 -5.24 6.23 -11.90
CA LEU A 155 -4.70 5.01 -11.29
C LEU A 155 -5.57 4.55 -10.10
N LEU A 156 -5.89 5.46 -9.17
CA LEU A 156 -6.68 5.14 -7.98
C LEU A 156 -8.08 4.64 -8.33
N THR A 157 -8.72 5.23 -9.34
CA THR A 157 -10.03 4.78 -9.85
C THR A 157 -9.94 3.36 -10.40
N ARG A 158 -8.86 3.05 -11.12
CA ARG A 158 -8.62 1.71 -11.66
C ARG A 158 -8.41 0.69 -10.54
N MET A 159 -7.59 1.01 -9.54
CA MET A 159 -7.39 0.18 -8.34
C MET A 159 -8.70 -0.09 -7.60
N HIS A 160 -9.57 0.92 -7.53
CA HIS A 160 -10.84 0.80 -6.83
C HIS A 160 -11.96 0.12 -7.66
N THR A 161 -11.73 -0.21 -8.93
CA THR A 161 -12.78 -0.75 -9.81
C THR A 161 -13.32 -2.09 -9.31
N ARG A 162 -12.45 -3.04 -8.93
CA ARG A 162 -12.88 -4.36 -8.43
C ARG A 162 -13.52 -4.28 -7.04
N PRO A 163 -12.95 -3.57 -6.05
CA PRO A 163 -13.62 -3.29 -4.79
C PRO A 163 -15.03 -2.70 -4.96
N ARG A 164 -15.19 -1.72 -5.87
CA ARG A 164 -16.49 -1.11 -6.17
C ARG A 164 -17.52 -2.08 -6.77
N LEU A 165 -17.09 -3.09 -7.51
CA LEU A 165 -18.00 -4.13 -8.00
C LEU A 165 -18.44 -5.06 -6.86
N LEU A 166 -17.50 -5.45 -6.00
CA LEU A 166 -17.79 -6.29 -4.84
C LEU A 166 -18.68 -5.57 -3.83
N SER A 167 -18.52 -4.26 -3.66
CA SER A 167 -19.34 -3.45 -2.74
C SER A 167 -20.81 -3.35 -3.15
N LYS A 168 -21.18 -3.74 -4.37
CA LYS A 168 -22.59 -3.85 -4.79
C LYS A 168 -23.30 -5.03 -4.12
N ASP A 169 -22.57 -6.09 -3.76
CA ASP A 169 -23.08 -7.16 -2.91
C ASP A 169 -22.93 -6.74 -1.44
N THR A 170 -23.86 -5.90 -0.99
CA THR A 170 -23.73 -5.18 0.29
C THR A 170 -23.59 -6.11 1.49
N ARG A 171 -24.23 -7.28 1.47
CA ARG A 171 -24.12 -8.26 2.57
C ARG A 171 -22.71 -8.85 2.59
N ARG A 172 -22.25 -9.44 1.49
CA ARG A 172 -20.91 -10.07 1.43
C ARG A 172 -19.80 -9.05 1.65
N TRP A 173 -19.99 -7.83 1.16
CA TRP A 173 -19.05 -6.74 1.37
C TRP A 173 -18.93 -6.35 2.84
N ARG A 174 -20.07 -6.09 3.51
CA ARG A 174 -20.10 -5.72 4.93
C ARG A 174 -19.46 -6.77 5.83
N SER A 175 -19.73 -8.04 5.55
CA SER A 175 -19.22 -9.17 6.32
C SER A 175 -17.90 -9.73 5.79
N LEU A 176 -17.31 -9.12 4.75
CA LEU A 176 -16.08 -9.58 4.09
C LEU A 176 -16.09 -11.09 3.74
N GLU A 177 -17.27 -11.60 3.36
CA GLU A 177 -17.48 -13.02 3.07
C GLU A 177 -16.63 -13.43 1.86
N GLY A 178 -15.91 -14.54 1.98
CA GLY A 178 -14.95 -14.97 0.95
C GLY A 178 -13.60 -14.24 1.02
N THR A 179 -13.26 -13.62 2.16
CA THR A 179 -11.95 -12.97 2.40
C THR A 179 -11.63 -11.82 1.44
N ILE A 180 -12.66 -11.04 1.13
CA ILE A 180 -12.53 -9.82 0.31
C ILE A 180 -11.53 -8.89 1.00
N ASN A 181 -10.63 -8.31 0.20
CA ASN A 181 -9.74 -7.22 0.61
C ASN A 181 -10.31 -5.91 0.04
N PRO A 182 -10.89 -5.04 0.88
CA PRO A 182 -11.49 -3.80 0.39
C PRO A 182 -10.47 -2.86 -0.27
N ILE A 183 -9.24 -2.89 0.23
CA ILE A 183 -8.07 -2.23 -0.35
C ILE A 183 -6.91 -3.22 -0.26
N GLU A 184 -6.29 -3.52 -1.40
CA GLU A 184 -5.14 -4.43 -1.43
C GLU A 184 -3.87 -3.73 -0.90
N PRO A 185 -2.94 -4.45 -0.26
CA PRO A 185 -1.67 -3.87 0.15
C PRO A 185 -0.86 -3.24 -0.99
N GLU A 186 -0.98 -3.75 -2.23
CA GLU A 186 -0.36 -3.13 -3.41
C GLU A 186 -0.87 -1.69 -3.66
N THR A 187 -2.16 -1.45 -3.42
CA THR A 187 -2.75 -0.10 -3.50
C THR A 187 -2.13 0.81 -2.45
N ILE A 188 -1.96 0.32 -1.21
CA ILE A 188 -1.35 1.09 -0.13
C ILE A 188 0.12 1.39 -0.44
N ALA A 189 0.92 0.39 -0.82
CA ALA A 189 2.32 0.59 -1.18
C ALA A 189 2.47 1.60 -2.32
N THR A 190 1.60 1.54 -3.33
CA THR A 190 1.59 2.54 -4.41
C THR A 190 1.27 3.93 -3.88
N CYS A 191 0.27 4.09 -3.02
CA CYS A 191 -0.08 5.39 -2.42
C CYS A 191 1.07 5.94 -1.56
N VAL A 192 1.73 5.10 -0.76
CA VAL A 192 2.91 5.48 0.03
C VAL A 192 4.04 5.95 -0.89
N THR A 193 4.25 5.26 -2.02
CA THR A 193 5.28 5.63 -3.00
C THR A 193 4.95 6.98 -3.65
N LEU A 194 3.71 7.21 -4.07
CA LEU A 194 3.26 8.50 -4.61
C LEU A 194 3.44 9.64 -3.60
N LEU A 195 3.10 9.40 -2.34
CA LEU A 195 3.32 10.36 -1.25
C LEU A 195 4.82 10.67 -1.08
N THR A 196 5.66 9.63 -1.15
CA THR A 196 7.11 9.80 -1.02
C THR A 196 7.68 10.64 -2.16
N VAL A 197 7.23 10.40 -3.41
CA VAL A 197 7.63 11.20 -4.58
C VAL A 197 7.16 12.66 -4.41
N ALA A 198 5.90 12.90 -4.03
CA ALA A 198 5.38 14.25 -3.82
C ALA A 198 6.16 15.03 -2.74
N LEU A 199 6.51 14.37 -1.63
CA LEU A 199 7.32 14.96 -0.57
C LEU A 199 8.73 15.32 -1.07
N ARG A 200 9.34 14.52 -1.95
CA ARG A 200 10.64 14.84 -2.55
C ARG A 200 10.58 16.05 -3.48
N GLN A 201 9.45 16.27 -4.15
CA GLN A 201 9.20 17.49 -4.95
C GLN A 201 8.93 18.73 -4.07
N GLY A 202 9.04 18.62 -2.74
CA GLY A 202 8.88 19.75 -1.83
C GLY A 202 7.43 20.08 -1.49
N ILE A 203 6.47 19.27 -1.93
CA ILE A 203 5.06 19.43 -1.54
C ILE A 203 4.95 18.99 -0.08
N THR A 204 4.56 19.90 0.81
CA THR A 204 4.53 19.62 2.25
C THR A 204 3.44 18.62 2.63
N LEU A 205 3.68 17.83 3.69
CA LEU A 205 2.69 16.90 4.23
C LEU A 205 1.38 17.61 4.60
N GLU A 206 1.47 18.79 5.22
CA GLU A 206 0.31 19.61 5.60
C GLU A 206 -0.55 19.98 4.38
N SER A 207 0.08 20.42 3.28
CA SER A 207 -0.65 20.74 2.04
C SER A 207 -1.31 19.50 1.43
N ILE A 208 -0.66 18.34 1.51
CA ILE A 208 -1.23 17.07 1.03
C ILE A 208 -2.44 16.67 1.90
N GLU A 209 -2.33 16.78 3.22
CA GLU A 209 -3.42 16.48 4.15
C GLU A 209 -4.64 17.39 3.93
N GLU A 210 -4.40 18.69 3.70
CA GLU A 210 -5.44 19.66 3.40
C GLU A 210 -6.22 19.28 2.13
N ILE A 211 -5.51 19.05 1.01
CA ILE A 211 -6.17 18.70 -0.25
C ILE A 211 -6.88 17.35 -0.17
N MET A 212 -6.30 16.37 0.55
CA MET A 212 -6.93 15.05 0.74
C MET A 212 -8.19 15.12 1.60
N THR A 213 -8.25 16.02 2.59
CA THR A 213 -9.47 16.25 3.38
C THR A 213 -10.63 16.75 2.52
N GLN A 214 -10.33 17.54 1.47
CA GLN A 214 -11.32 18.04 0.52
C GLN A 214 -11.80 16.97 -0.48
N GLN A 215 -11.00 15.91 -0.73
CA GLN A 215 -11.37 14.84 -1.65
C GLN A 215 -12.48 13.94 -1.08
N LYS A 216 -13.61 13.86 -1.79
CA LYS A 216 -14.77 13.02 -1.43
C LYS A 216 -14.85 11.69 -2.18
N ASP A 217 -14.04 11.52 -3.22
CA ASP A 217 -14.04 10.30 -4.02
C ASP A 217 -13.44 9.14 -3.21
N VAL A 218 -14.15 8.01 -3.19
CA VAL A 218 -13.80 6.80 -2.44
C VAL A 218 -12.44 6.24 -2.88
N ALA A 219 -12.04 6.48 -4.13
CA ALA A 219 -10.74 6.09 -4.66
C ALA A 219 -9.55 6.67 -3.85
N PHE A 220 -9.74 7.82 -3.18
CA PHE A 220 -8.71 8.46 -2.35
C PHE A 220 -8.64 7.95 -0.92
N ILE A 221 -9.51 7.03 -0.49
CA ILE A 221 -9.42 6.45 0.86
C ILE A 221 -8.07 5.77 1.09
N ALA A 222 -7.52 5.09 0.07
CA ALA A 222 -6.21 4.45 0.17
C ALA A 222 -5.09 5.46 0.45
N VAL A 223 -5.13 6.65 -0.16
CA VAL A 223 -4.16 7.72 0.08
C VAL A 223 -4.28 8.25 1.51
N LYS A 224 -5.51 8.43 2.00
CA LYS A 224 -5.75 8.88 3.38
C LYS A 224 -5.23 7.88 4.41
N ILE A 225 -5.40 6.57 4.15
CA ILE A 225 -4.81 5.52 4.97
C ILE A 225 -3.28 5.58 4.90
N ALA A 226 -2.71 5.73 3.69
CA ALA A 226 -1.27 5.83 3.49
C ALA A 226 -0.64 7.03 4.21
N LEU A 227 -1.32 8.19 4.26
CA LEU A 227 -0.91 9.36 5.05
C LEU A 227 -0.85 9.06 6.55
N LEU A 228 -1.85 8.37 7.09
CA LEU A 228 -1.83 8.01 8.52
C LEU A 228 -0.81 6.92 8.85
N LEU A 229 -0.50 6.04 7.89
CA LEU A 229 0.67 5.16 7.99
C LEU A 229 1.97 5.98 7.96
N ASN A 230 1.99 7.14 7.29
CA ASN A 230 3.16 8.04 7.26
C ASN A 230 3.33 8.89 8.50
N ALA A 231 2.31 9.04 9.36
CA ALA A 231 2.28 10.09 10.39
C ALA A 231 3.33 9.94 11.52
N ASP A 232 4.28 9.01 11.38
CA ASP A 232 5.36 8.78 12.35
C ASP A 232 6.65 8.23 11.68
N PRO A 233 7.24 8.90 10.67
CA PRO A 233 8.36 8.35 9.94
C PRO A 233 9.67 8.94 10.48
N THR A 234 10.58 8.06 10.89
CA THR A 234 11.99 8.40 10.64
C THR A 234 12.13 8.36 9.12
N PRO A 235 12.42 9.46 8.42
CA PRO A 235 12.48 9.43 6.96
C PRO A 235 13.47 8.34 6.52
N PRO A 236 13.16 7.57 5.45
CA PRO A 236 14.13 6.64 4.91
C PRO A 236 15.40 7.41 4.55
N PRO A 237 16.59 6.88 4.85
CA PRO A 237 17.84 7.59 4.61
C PRO A 237 17.93 7.94 3.12
N HIS A 238 18.07 9.24 2.82
CA HIS A 238 18.41 9.72 1.49
C HIS A 238 19.74 9.08 1.07
N THR A 239 19.71 8.14 0.14
CA THR A 239 20.90 7.80 -0.65
C THR A 239 21.08 8.94 -1.64
N GLY A 240 21.77 10.00 -1.22
CA GLY A 240 21.98 11.19 -2.03
C GLY A 240 22.60 10.85 -3.39
N CYS A 241 21.78 10.85 -4.44
CA CYS A 241 22.24 11.10 -5.79
C CYS A 241 22.27 12.61 -5.98
N ASN A 242 23.45 13.22 -5.80
CA ASN A 242 23.69 14.55 -6.35
C ASN A 242 23.60 14.46 -7.88
N PRO A 243 22.80 15.27 -8.57
CA PRO A 243 22.99 15.46 -9.99
C PRO A 243 24.36 16.09 -10.21
N ALA A 244 25.19 15.44 -11.01
CA ALA A 244 26.42 15.99 -11.58
C ALA A 244 26.10 16.95 -12.72
#